data_AF-A0A822GCC5-F1
#
_entry.id   AF-A0A822GCC5-F1
#
_cell.length_a   1.000
_cell.length_b   1.000
_cell.length_c   1.000
_cell.angle_alpha   90.00
_cell.angle_beta   90.00
_cell.angle_gamma   90.00
#
_symmetry.space_group_name_H-M   'P 1'
#
loop_
_entity.id
_entity.type
_entity.pdbx_description
1 polymer ?
#
loop_
_entity_poly.entity_id
_entity_poly.type
_entity_poly.pdbx_seq_one_letter_code
_entity_poly.pdbx_strand_id
1 'polypeptide(L)'
;MTTEPIEKFPIGLLQKSYKVVIEPPSTVKLNLRSTFVNLNLQTFTESDHPAYPCMIFMLAFFHAIILDRRKYDKIGWSCNYDFNESDFHVSVDILKAYLNMSLERGSLEIQWPTLRYLIGEVIYGGRVIDSYDRRIIHTYMKEYFGDFVFDYFQPFHFFIDTNKSLKYDYFIPELRDFLSAKQRWLLREANISIEPQIEYNFEKFLPEKVSNLFQRNIEKSNININQIEYQRIDYQLLSKNVLFNQFFPYSIFRDLYLAYIDQLPLYNPPDILGLHANAEINYLTKTAYEIYS
;
A
#
# COMPACT_ATOMS: atom_id res chain seq x y z
N MET A 1 -4.80 -32.03 -3.54
CA MET A 1 -4.74 -31.77 -5.00
C MET A 1 -5.29 -30.37 -5.22
N THR A 2 -4.80 -29.68 -6.24
CA THR A 2 -5.38 -28.40 -6.70
C THR A 2 -6.08 -28.68 -8.03
N THR A 3 -7.37 -28.36 -8.11
CA THR A 3 -8.23 -28.68 -9.26
C THR A 3 -9.36 -27.66 -9.36
N GLU A 4 -9.67 -27.22 -10.56
CA GLU A 4 -10.89 -26.47 -10.85
C GLU A 4 -12.15 -27.35 -10.65
N PRO A 5 -13.32 -26.76 -10.33
CA PRO A 5 -14.56 -27.51 -10.22
C PRO A 5 -15.02 -28.01 -11.60
N ILE A 6 -15.03 -29.34 -11.77
CA ILE A 6 -15.51 -29.99 -13.00
C ILE A 6 -16.60 -31.02 -12.66
N GLU A 7 -17.70 -31.03 -13.43
CA GLU A 7 -18.85 -31.93 -13.20
C GLU A 7 -18.47 -33.42 -13.21
N LYS A 8 -17.45 -33.76 -14.01
CA LYS A 8 -16.95 -35.13 -14.21
C LYS A 8 -15.93 -35.57 -13.14
N PHE A 9 -15.72 -34.77 -12.09
CA PHE A 9 -14.78 -35.13 -11.03
C PHE A 9 -15.27 -36.36 -10.24
N PRO A 10 -14.41 -37.36 -9.94
CA PRO A 10 -14.85 -38.57 -9.25
C PRO A 10 -15.45 -38.29 -7.86
N ILE A 11 -16.77 -38.43 -7.73
CA ILE A 11 -17.53 -38.15 -6.49
C ILE A 11 -16.96 -38.93 -5.30
N GLY A 12 -16.59 -40.21 -5.50
CA GLY A 12 -15.99 -41.05 -4.45
C GLY A 12 -14.59 -40.62 -3.98
N LEU A 13 -13.88 -39.79 -4.76
CA LEU A 13 -12.66 -39.10 -4.33
C LEU A 13 -13.01 -37.80 -3.61
N LEU A 14 -13.94 -37.02 -4.16
CA LEU A 14 -14.42 -35.76 -3.58
C LEU A 14 -14.99 -35.93 -2.16
N GLN A 15 -15.77 -36.98 -1.94
CA GLN A 15 -16.33 -37.37 -0.63
C GLN A 15 -15.28 -37.83 0.39
N LYS A 16 -14.12 -38.31 -0.07
CA LYS A 16 -13.00 -38.75 0.78
C LYS A 16 -11.92 -37.66 0.95
N SER A 17 -12.10 -36.50 0.34
CA SER A 17 -11.14 -35.39 0.36
C SER A 17 -11.53 -34.29 1.34
N TYR A 18 -10.55 -33.69 2.00
CA TYR A 18 -10.76 -32.41 2.67
C TYR A 18 -10.79 -31.31 1.60
N LYS A 19 -11.94 -30.64 1.48
CA LYS A 19 -12.21 -29.63 0.45
C LYS A 19 -11.92 -28.24 0.99
N VAL A 20 -10.99 -27.55 0.36
CA VAL A 20 -10.71 -26.12 0.57
C VAL A 20 -11.01 -25.41 -0.73
N VAL A 21 -11.90 -24.42 -0.70
CA VAL A 21 -12.11 -23.49 -1.81
C VAL A 21 -11.17 -22.31 -1.59
N ILE A 22 -10.43 -21.91 -2.62
CA ILE A 22 -9.56 -20.73 -2.60
C ILE A 22 -10.21 -19.70 -3.53
N GLU A 23 -11.06 -18.86 -2.96
CA GLU A 23 -11.60 -17.68 -3.65
C GLU A 23 -10.60 -16.52 -3.53
N PRO A 24 -10.48 -15.65 -4.56
CA PRO A 24 -9.66 -14.45 -4.44
C PRO A 24 -10.24 -13.52 -3.37
N PRO A 25 -9.40 -12.74 -2.64
CA PRO A 25 -9.89 -11.93 -1.53
C PRO A 25 -10.89 -10.86 -2.02
N SER A 26 -12.07 -10.83 -1.43
CA SER A 26 -13.26 -10.14 -1.98
C SER A 26 -13.39 -8.66 -1.61
N THR A 27 -12.36 -8.05 -1.02
CA THR A 27 -12.35 -6.65 -0.58
C THR A 27 -10.92 -6.06 -0.58
N VAL A 28 -10.77 -4.75 -0.80
CA VAL A 28 -9.47 -4.03 -0.74
C VAL A 28 -8.64 -4.40 0.50
N LYS A 29 -9.26 -4.47 1.69
CA LYS A 29 -8.57 -4.83 2.95
C LYS A 29 -7.95 -6.22 2.88
N LEU A 30 -8.70 -7.20 2.38
CA LEU A 30 -8.22 -8.59 2.33
C LEU A 30 -7.16 -8.78 1.23
N ASN A 31 -7.29 -8.07 0.10
CA ASN A 31 -6.27 -8.05 -0.95
C ASN A 31 -4.95 -7.42 -0.43
N LEU A 32 -5.02 -6.22 0.16
CA LEU A 32 -3.88 -5.57 0.82
C LEU A 32 -3.21 -6.50 1.85
N ARG A 33 -4.01 -7.13 2.73
CA ARG A 33 -3.49 -8.03 3.75
C ARG A 33 -2.80 -9.26 3.15
N SER A 34 -3.35 -9.85 2.08
CA SER A 34 -2.71 -10.95 1.34
C SER A 34 -1.32 -10.54 0.83
N THR A 35 -1.26 -9.47 0.05
CA THR A 35 -0.01 -8.97 -0.54
C THR A 35 1.04 -8.63 0.53
N PHE A 36 0.67 -7.94 1.62
CA PHE A 36 1.63 -7.62 2.70
C PHE A 36 2.00 -8.80 3.61
N VAL A 37 1.16 -9.84 3.72
CA VAL A 37 1.54 -11.10 4.38
C VAL A 37 2.55 -11.86 3.51
N ASN A 38 2.31 -11.92 2.19
CA ASN A 38 3.16 -12.59 1.20
C ASN A 38 4.51 -11.89 0.98
N LEU A 39 4.59 -10.57 1.18
CA LEU A 39 5.83 -9.80 1.11
C LEU A 39 6.83 -10.19 2.21
N ASN A 40 8.04 -10.53 1.79
CA ASN A 40 9.18 -10.77 2.67
C ASN A 40 9.64 -9.48 3.38
N LEU A 41 10.08 -9.62 4.64
CA LEU A 41 10.70 -8.51 5.39
C LEU A 41 11.94 -7.93 4.70
N GLN A 42 12.69 -8.77 3.97
CA GLN A 42 13.87 -8.36 3.20
C GLN A 42 13.53 -7.41 2.06
N THR A 43 12.33 -7.51 1.46
CA THR A 43 11.94 -6.69 0.31
C THR A 43 11.88 -5.21 0.62
N PHE A 44 11.66 -4.83 1.88
CA PHE A 44 11.73 -3.42 2.32
C PHE A 44 13.18 -2.92 2.48
N THR A 45 14.15 -3.82 2.67
CA THR A 45 15.59 -3.50 2.79
C THR A 45 16.37 -3.65 1.48
N GLU A 46 15.71 -3.89 0.35
CA GLU A 46 16.36 -4.06 -0.96
C GLU A 46 16.63 -2.74 -1.73
N SER A 47 16.22 -1.60 -1.17
CA SER A 47 16.57 -0.26 -1.67
C SER A 47 16.62 0.73 -0.51
N ASP A 48 17.71 1.50 -0.41
CA ASP A 48 17.87 2.55 0.60
C ASP A 48 17.15 3.86 0.23
N HIS A 49 16.43 3.90 -0.90
CA HIS A 49 15.80 5.12 -1.39
C HIS A 49 14.60 5.51 -0.50
N PRO A 50 14.51 6.75 0.01
CA PRO A 50 13.58 7.10 1.08
C PRO A 50 12.10 7.01 0.70
N ALA A 51 11.79 7.09 -0.59
CA ALA A 51 10.44 6.88 -1.11
C ALA A 51 10.02 5.40 -1.21
N TYR A 52 10.96 4.44 -1.13
CA TYR A 52 10.73 3.04 -1.47
C TYR A 52 9.62 2.36 -0.65
N PRO A 53 9.54 2.47 0.70
CA PRO A 53 8.45 1.85 1.46
C PRO A 53 7.07 2.43 1.10
N CYS A 54 7.00 3.75 0.94
CA CYS A 54 5.81 4.47 0.48
C CYS A 54 5.36 3.98 -0.91
N MET A 55 6.32 3.77 -1.82
CA MET A 55 6.07 3.29 -3.17
C MET A 55 5.65 1.81 -3.23
N ILE A 56 6.16 0.95 -2.34
CA ILE A 56 5.60 -0.41 -2.14
C ILE A 56 4.13 -0.32 -1.71
N PHE A 57 3.78 0.61 -0.79
CA PHE A 57 2.40 0.78 -0.35
C PHE A 57 1.47 1.28 -1.46
N MET A 58 1.89 2.28 -2.25
CA MET A 58 1.13 2.74 -3.42
C MET A 58 0.87 1.63 -4.44
N LEU A 59 1.89 0.80 -4.71
CA LEU A 59 1.79 -0.32 -5.64
C LEU A 59 0.88 -1.44 -5.11
N ALA A 60 0.96 -1.77 -3.81
CA ALA A 60 0.09 -2.76 -3.18
C ALA A 60 -1.37 -2.27 -3.12
N PHE A 61 -1.60 -0.98 -2.87
CA PHE A 61 -2.93 -0.37 -2.92
C PHE A 61 -3.51 -0.40 -4.33
N PHE A 62 -2.73 0.03 -5.33
CA PHE A 62 -3.10 -0.08 -6.75
C PHE A 62 -3.48 -1.51 -7.14
N HIS A 63 -2.67 -2.51 -6.74
CA HIS A 63 -2.96 -3.91 -7.01
C HIS A 63 -4.28 -4.35 -6.37
N ALA A 64 -4.48 -4.06 -5.08
CA ALA A 64 -5.71 -4.39 -4.35
C ALA A 64 -6.98 -3.76 -4.95
N ILE A 65 -6.88 -2.51 -5.42
CA ILE A 65 -7.98 -1.81 -6.11
C ILE A 65 -8.32 -2.48 -7.45
N ILE A 66 -7.31 -2.88 -8.24
CA ILE A 66 -7.54 -3.61 -9.50
C ILE A 66 -8.16 -5.00 -9.26
N LEU A 67 -7.71 -5.71 -8.22
CA LEU A 67 -8.25 -7.02 -7.84
C LEU A 67 -9.72 -6.93 -7.40
N ASP A 68 -10.05 -6.00 -6.49
CA ASP A 68 -11.40 -5.79 -5.96
C ASP A 68 -12.36 -5.27 -7.05
N ARG A 69 -11.87 -4.45 -8.00
CA ARG A 69 -12.66 -3.97 -9.14
C ARG A 69 -13.26 -5.09 -10.01
N ARG A 70 -12.68 -6.29 -10.01
CA ARG A 70 -13.25 -7.46 -10.72
C ARG A 70 -14.60 -7.92 -10.14
N LYS A 71 -14.92 -7.58 -8.88
CA LYS A 71 -16.21 -7.83 -8.22
C LYS A 71 -17.41 -7.26 -8.99
N TYR A 72 -17.20 -6.16 -9.72
CA TYR A 72 -18.27 -5.42 -10.40
C TYR A 72 -18.49 -5.84 -11.87
N ASP A 73 -17.93 -6.97 -12.31
CA ASP A 73 -18.15 -7.56 -13.65
C ASP A 73 -17.94 -6.50 -14.75
N LYS A 74 -18.87 -6.39 -15.72
CA LYS A 74 -18.85 -5.40 -16.84
C LYS A 74 -18.87 -3.93 -16.45
N ILE A 75 -19.09 -3.60 -15.17
CA ILE A 75 -18.98 -2.22 -14.66
C ILE A 75 -17.54 -1.97 -14.14
N GLY A 76 -16.88 -3.01 -13.64
CA GLY A 76 -15.47 -2.98 -13.27
C GLY A 76 -14.55 -3.02 -14.49
N TRP A 77 -14.69 -4.05 -15.32
CA TRP A 77 -13.84 -4.35 -16.48
C TRP A 77 -14.66 -4.96 -17.62
N SER A 78 -14.34 -4.61 -18.87
CA SER A 78 -15.04 -5.18 -20.03
C SER A 78 -14.81 -6.70 -20.15
N CYS A 79 -13.62 -7.17 -19.77
CA CYS A 79 -13.25 -8.59 -19.71
C CYS A 79 -12.65 -8.99 -18.34
N ASN A 80 -12.73 -10.28 -18.00
CA ASN A 80 -12.20 -10.82 -16.75
C ASN A 80 -10.68 -11.03 -16.88
N TYR A 81 -9.89 -9.99 -16.59
CA TYR A 81 -8.44 -10.09 -16.66
C TYR A 81 -7.85 -10.83 -15.45
N ASP A 82 -6.98 -11.80 -15.73
CA ASP A 82 -6.13 -12.43 -14.71
C ASP A 82 -4.98 -11.49 -14.35
N PHE A 83 -5.22 -10.60 -13.40
CA PHE A 83 -4.17 -9.93 -12.63
C PHE A 83 -3.80 -10.81 -11.45
N ASN A 84 -2.50 -11.01 -11.22
CA ASN A 84 -2.00 -11.92 -10.20
C ASN A 84 -0.75 -11.37 -9.46
N GLU A 85 -0.33 -12.04 -8.38
CA GLU A 85 0.78 -11.59 -7.53
C GLU A 85 2.13 -11.51 -8.29
N SER A 86 2.29 -12.19 -9.43
CA SER A 86 3.52 -12.04 -10.24
C SER A 86 3.59 -10.71 -10.99
N ASP A 87 2.45 -10.12 -11.37
CA ASP A 87 2.39 -8.74 -11.90
C ASP A 87 2.86 -7.74 -10.82
N PHE A 88 2.45 -7.97 -9.57
CA PHE A 88 2.86 -7.18 -8.42
C PHE A 88 4.36 -7.33 -8.12
N HIS A 89 4.87 -8.56 -8.01
CA HIS A 89 6.29 -8.81 -7.73
C HIS A 89 7.21 -8.22 -8.83
N VAL A 90 6.90 -8.41 -10.11
CA VAL A 90 7.67 -7.82 -11.22
C VAL A 90 7.61 -6.28 -11.16
N SER A 91 6.49 -5.70 -10.74
CA SER A 91 6.37 -4.26 -10.56
C SER A 91 7.19 -3.75 -9.37
N VAL A 92 7.33 -4.52 -8.28
CA VAL A 92 8.26 -4.23 -7.17
C VAL A 92 9.71 -4.31 -7.64
N ASP A 93 10.08 -5.32 -8.44
CA ASP A 93 11.42 -5.46 -9.01
C ASP A 93 11.80 -4.29 -9.92
N ILE A 94 10.89 -3.86 -10.81
CA ILE A 94 11.04 -2.65 -11.64
C ILE A 94 11.26 -1.41 -10.77
N LEU A 95 10.46 -1.26 -9.71
CA LEU A 95 10.49 -0.09 -8.85
C LEU A 95 11.80 -0.01 -8.03
N LYS A 96 12.23 -1.14 -7.45
CA LYS A 96 13.54 -1.32 -6.82
C LYS A 96 14.70 -0.98 -7.76
N ALA A 97 14.71 -1.58 -8.95
CA ALA A 97 15.78 -1.36 -9.93
C ALA A 97 15.85 0.11 -10.39
N TYR A 98 14.68 0.73 -10.62
CA TYR A 98 14.60 2.14 -10.98
C TYR A 98 15.14 3.07 -9.87
N LEU A 99 14.75 2.84 -8.61
CA LEU A 99 15.19 3.69 -7.49
C LEU A 99 16.68 3.51 -7.17
N ASN A 100 17.19 2.27 -7.19
CA ASN A 100 18.62 2.01 -6.99
C ASN A 100 19.47 2.66 -8.10
N MET A 101 19.01 2.62 -9.35
CA MET A 101 19.65 3.34 -10.46
C MET A 101 19.61 4.88 -10.30
N SER A 102 18.64 5.44 -9.54
CA SER A 102 18.64 6.87 -9.19
C SER A 102 19.68 7.18 -8.10
N LEU A 103 19.77 6.34 -7.06
CA LEU A 103 20.79 6.44 -6.01
C LEU A 103 22.22 6.35 -6.56
N GLU A 104 22.49 5.41 -7.47
CA GLU A 104 23.78 5.26 -8.16
C GLU A 104 24.22 6.51 -8.93
N ARG A 105 23.25 7.34 -9.34
CA ARG A 105 23.47 8.63 -10.03
C ARG A 105 23.55 9.82 -9.07
N GLY A 106 23.45 9.59 -7.76
CA GLY A 106 23.41 10.63 -6.74
C GLY A 106 22.11 11.45 -6.71
N SER A 107 21.01 10.93 -7.27
CA SER A 107 19.71 11.62 -7.30
C SER A 107 18.65 10.90 -6.47
N LEU A 108 17.73 11.70 -5.91
CA LEU A 108 16.48 11.22 -5.27
C LEU A 108 15.24 11.60 -6.10
N GLU A 109 15.44 12.07 -7.34
CA GLU A 109 14.36 12.45 -8.26
C GLU A 109 13.65 11.21 -8.82
N ILE A 110 12.31 11.26 -8.89
CA ILE A 110 11.45 10.15 -9.32
C ILE A 110 10.81 10.52 -10.66
N GLN A 111 11.21 9.86 -11.75
CA GLN A 111 10.62 10.07 -13.06
C GLN A 111 9.29 9.31 -13.19
N TRP A 112 8.24 9.86 -12.59
CA TRP A 112 6.89 9.28 -12.62
C TRP A 112 6.36 8.91 -14.01
N PRO A 113 6.65 9.63 -15.13
CA PRO A 113 6.26 9.17 -16.46
C PRO A 113 6.82 7.78 -16.80
N THR A 114 8.08 7.51 -16.43
CA THR A 114 8.76 6.23 -16.67
C THR A 114 8.14 5.11 -15.85
N LEU A 115 7.92 5.33 -14.55
CA LEU A 115 7.32 4.32 -13.66
C LEU A 115 5.86 4.01 -14.04
N ARG A 116 5.05 5.04 -14.33
CA ARG A 116 3.66 4.89 -14.76
C ARG A 116 3.55 4.16 -16.11
N TYR A 117 4.50 4.35 -17.01
CA TYR A 117 4.56 3.59 -18.26
C TYR A 117 4.94 2.12 -18.03
N LEU A 118 6.02 1.85 -17.28
CA LEU A 118 6.49 0.47 -17.05
C LEU A 118 5.46 -0.36 -16.28
N ILE A 119 4.94 0.15 -15.16
CA ILE A 119 3.96 -0.60 -14.34
C ILE A 119 2.59 -0.57 -15.01
N GLY A 120 2.13 0.60 -15.46
CA GLY A 120 0.79 0.82 -16.02
C GLY A 120 0.58 0.25 -17.41
N GLU A 121 1.41 0.60 -18.39
CA GLU A 121 1.21 0.19 -19.79
C GLU A 121 1.87 -1.16 -20.12
N VAL A 122 3.03 -1.47 -19.54
CA VAL A 122 3.78 -2.70 -19.87
C VAL A 122 3.35 -3.89 -19.00
N ILE A 123 3.36 -3.78 -17.66
CA ILE A 123 2.98 -4.91 -16.78
C ILE A 123 1.46 -5.09 -16.73
N TYR A 124 0.73 -4.20 -16.06
CA TYR A 124 -0.72 -4.36 -15.89
C TYR A 124 -1.47 -4.14 -17.21
N GLY A 125 -1.04 -3.18 -18.02
CA GLY A 125 -1.51 -3.01 -19.38
C GLY A 125 -1.20 -4.20 -20.29
N GLY A 126 -0.14 -4.97 -20.03
CA GLY A 126 0.13 -6.22 -20.76
C GLY A 126 -0.98 -7.28 -20.63
N ARG A 127 -1.78 -7.22 -19.56
CA ARG A 127 -2.97 -8.06 -19.36
C ARG A 127 -4.22 -7.54 -20.09
N VAL A 128 -4.28 -6.26 -20.45
CA VAL A 128 -5.52 -5.57 -20.84
C VAL A 128 -5.58 -5.27 -22.34
N ILE A 129 -6.58 -5.89 -22.98
CA ILE A 129 -6.79 -5.87 -24.43
C ILE A 129 -7.64 -4.66 -24.85
N ASP A 130 -8.68 -4.31 -24.09
CA ASP A 130 -9.56 -3.20 -24.44
C ASP A 130 -8.97 -1.81 -24.10
N SER A 131 -9.16 -0.85 -24.99
CA SER A 131 -8.58 0.50 -24.86
C SER A 131 -9.24 1.39 -23.81
N TYR A 132 -10.52 1.17 -23.49
CA TYR A 132 -11.20 1.86 -22.39
C TYR A 132 -10.78 1.26 -21.05
N ASP A 133 -10.64 -0.06 -20.97
CA ASP A 133 -10.08 -0.73 -19.79
C ASP A 133 -8.63 -0.28 -19.53
N ARG A 134 -7.77 -0.14 -20.56
CA ARG A 134 -6.42 0.44 -20.40
C ARG A 134 -6.45 1.86 -19.83
N ARG A 135 -7.41 2.68 -20.26
CA ARG A 135 -7.59 4.04 -19.72
C ARG A 135 -7.89 4.03 -18.21
N ILE A 136 -8.55 3.00 -17.67
CA ILE A 136 -8.77 2.85 -16.21
C ILE A 136 -7.41 2.71 -15.51
N ILE A 137 -6.54 1.81 -15.99
CA ILE A 137 -5.18 1.61 -15.44
C ILE A 137 -4.38 2.91 -15.51
N HIS A 138 -4.35 3.58 -16.67
CA HIS A 138 -3.64 4.85 -16.87
C HIS A 138 -4.17 5.98 -15.97
N THR A 139 -5.46 5.93 -15.60
CA THR A 139 -6.05 6.90 -14.66
C THR A 139 -5.53 6.63 -13.25
N TYR A 140 -5.67 5.41 -12.71
CA TYR A 140 -5.10 5.07 -11.39
C TYR A 140 -3.59 5.33 -11.30
N MET A 141 -2.84 5.03 -12.36
CA MET A 141 -1.40 5.34 -12.43
C MET A 141 -1.12 6.83 -12.27
N LYS A 142 -1.95 7.72 -12.82
CA LYS A 142 -1.80 9.18 -12.65
C LYS A 142 -2.24 9.65 -11.26
N GLU A 143 -3.37 9.15 -10.77
CA GLU A 143 -3.93 9.55 -9.46
C GLU A 143 -3.09 9.06 -8.27
N TYR A 144 -2.37 7.93 -8.41
CA TYR A 144 -1.64 7.31 -7.29
C TYR A 144 -0.11 7.52 -7.35
N PHE A 145 0.49 7.81 -8.50
CA PHE A 145 1.95 7.94 -8.63
C PHE A 145 2.36 9.34 -9.10
N GLY A 146 2.77 10.20 -8.16
CA GLY A 146 3.27 11.55 -8.42
C GLY A 146 3.79 12.26 -7.17
N ASP A 147 4.46 13.39 -7.34
CA ASP A 147 5.15 14.12 -6.26
C ASP A 147 4.22 14.65 -5.16
N PHE A 148 2.93 14.85 -5.47
CA PHE A 148 1.88 15.23 -4.51
C PHE A 148 1.77 14.27 -3.32
N VAL A 149 2.19 13.01 -3.47
CA VAL A 149 2.24 12.03 -2.37
C VAL A 149 3.22 12.48 -1.26
N PHE A 150 4.27 13.19 -1.64
CA PHE A 150 5.30 13.69 -0.73
C PHE A 150 5.04 15.13 -0.24
N ASP A 151 3.91 15.75 -0.61
CA ASP A 151 3.50 17.05 -0.07
C ASP A 151 3.20 16.94 1.44
N TYR A 152 3.83 17.83 2.21
CA TYR A 152 3.68 17.93 3.67
C TYR A 152 2.41 18.72 4.09
N PHE A 153 2.04 19.74 3.32
CA PHE A 153 0.93 20.64 3.61
C PHE A 153 -0.41 20.12 3.09
N GLN A 154 -0.39 19.32 2.03
CA GLN A 154 -1.56 18.63 1.50
C GLN A 154 -1.36 17.10 1.51
N PRO A 155 -1.62 16.41 2.65
CA PRO A 155 -1.47 14.95 2.73
C PRO A 155 -2.33 14.23 1.70
N PHE A 156 -1.70 13.37 0.90
CA PHE A 156 -2.38 12.59 -0.12
C PHE A 156 -3.26 11.48 0.47
N HIS A 157 -4.47 11.36 -0.07
CA HIS A 157 -5.44 10.32 0.25
C HIS A 157 -5.88 9.64 -1.05
N PHE A 158 -5.85 8.31 -1.09
CA PHE A 158 -6.40 7.51 -2.19
C PHE A 158 -7.94 7.61 -2.28
N PHE A 159 -8.59 7.84 -1.13
CA PHE A 159 -10.03 8.04 -1.01
C PHE A 159 -10.35 8.82 0.28
N ILE A 160 -11.33 9.73 0.20
CA ILE A 160 -11.84 10.50 1.33
C ILE A 160 -13.36 10.29 1.41
N ASP A 161 -13.87 9.88 2.58
CA ASP A 161 -15.29 9.68 2.83
C ASP A 161 -15.99 11.02 3.08
N THR A 162 -16.27 11.74 1.99
CA THR A 162 -16.99 13.02 2.00
C THR A 162 -18.37 12.93 2.68
N ASN A 163 -18.99 11.76 2.65
CA ASN A 163 -20.30 11.47 3.22
C ASN A 163 -20.26 11.02 4.69
N LYS A 164 -19.06 10.83 5.27
CA LYS A 164 -18.81 10.36 6.66
C LYS A 164 -19.57 9.10 7.06
N SER A 165 -19.92 8.27 6.07
CA SER A 165 -20.75 7.07 6.23
C SER A 165 -19.94 5.84 6.64
N LEU A 166 -18.66 5.82 6.28
CA LEU A 166 -17.67 4.79 6.62
C LEU A 166 -16.76 5.24 7.76
N LYS A 167 -16.52 6.56 7.88
CA LYS A 167 -15.65 7.22 8.88
C LYS A 167 -14.17 6.82 8.79
N TYR A 168 -13.74 6.34 7.63
CA TYR A 168 -12.34 5.98 7.35
C TYR A 168 -11.93 6.52 5.98
N ASP A 169 -10.85 7.28 5.97
CA ASP A 169 -10.16 7.75 4.76
C ASP A 169 -8.97 6.83 4.46
N TYR A 170 -8.65 6.67 3.18
CA TYR A 170 -7.53 5.82 2.74
C TYR A 170 -6.35 6.72 2.39
N PHE A 171 -5.25 6.55 3.09
CA PHE A 171 -4.02 7.34 2.93
C PHE A 171 -2.80 6.41 3.03
N ILE A 172 -1.60 6.95 2.78
CA ILE A 172 -0.36 6.22 3.05
C ILE A 172 -0.01 6.44 4.52
N PRO A 173 -0.07 5.42 5.39
CA PRO A 173 0.25 5.57 6.80
C PRO A 173 1.73 5.94 7.00
N GLU A 174 2.00 7.10 7.60
CA GLU A 174 3.35 7.54 7.95
C GLU A 174 3.72 7.07 9.36
N LEU A 175 5.01 6.83 9.64
CA LEU A 175 5.47 6.34 10.96
C LEU A 175 4.95 7.22 12.11
N ARG A 176 4.97 8.54 11.92
CA ARG A 176 4.50 9.57 12.86
C ARG A 176 3.05 9.36 13.33
N ASP A 177 2.20 8.74 12.52
CA ASP A 177 0.77 8.59 12.78
C ASP A 177 0.55 7.50 13.86
N PHE A 178 1.45 6.51 13.91
CA PHE A 178 1.48 5.39 14.85
C PHE A 178 2.37 5.65 16.07
N LEU A 179 3.19 6.71 16.04
CA LEU A 179 3.92 7.17 17.21
C LEU A 179 2.97 7.85 18.20
N SER A 180 3.01 7.39 19.46
CA SER A 180 2.33 8.07 20.57
C SER A 180 2.81 9.52 20.72
N ALA A 181 2.00 10.38 21.35
CA ALA A 181 2.42 11.76 21.62
C ALA A 181 3.73 11.86 22.43
N LYS A 182 4.03 10.88 23.30
CA LYS A 182 5.33 10.74 23.99
C LYS A 182 6.49 10.49 23.04
N GLN A 183 6.33 9.57 22.07
CA GLN A 183 7.35 9.30 21.06
C GLN A 183 7.53 10.49 20.11
N ARG A 184 6.42 11.13 19.70
CA ARG A 184 6.47 12.38 18.91
C ARG A 184 7.21 13.49 19.66
N TRP A 185 6.96 13.68 20.96
CA TRP A 185 7.69 14.63 21.80
C TRP A 185 9.19 14.29 21.93
N LEU A 186 9.55 13.03 22.23
CA LEU A 186 10.96 12.59 22.32
C LEU A 186 11.77 12.88 21.05
N LEU A 187 11.14 12.82 19.87
CA LEU A 187 11.79 13.15 18.60
C LEU A 187 12.02 14.66 18.41
N ARG A 188 11.18 15.50 19.01
CA ARG A 188 11.38 16.97 19.04
C ARG A 188 12.52 17.34 19.98
N GLU A 189 12.53 16.78 21.19
CA GLU A 189 13.59 16.92 22.19
C GLU A 189 14.97 16.46 21.67
N ALA A 190 15.00 15.46 20.78
CA ALA A 190 16.22 15.01 20.10
C ALA A 190 16.79 16.03 19.09
N ASN A 191 16.25 17.25 19.04
CA ASN A 191 16.64 18.35 18.16
C ASN A 191 16.47 18.07 16.65
N ILE A 192 15.62 17.09 16.32
CA ILE A 192 15.15 16.81 14.95
C ILE A 192 13.98 17.77 14.69
N SER A 193 14.29 18.99 14.23
CA SER A 193 13.42 20.16 14.35
C SER A 193 12.00 20.01 13.79
N ILE A 194 11.04 19.80 14.70
CA ILE A 194 9.61 20.07 14.52
C ILE A 194 9.11 20.61 15.88
N GLU A 195 8.64 21.84 16.02
CA GLU A 195 8.32 22.41 17.34
C GLU A 195 7.21 23.49 17.29
N PRO A 196 6.59 23.88 18.43
CA PRO A 196 6.50 23.24 19.76
C PRO A 196 5.00 22.87 20.06
N GLN A 197 4.33 22.85 21.23
CA GLN A 197 4.57 23.18 22.66
C GLN A 197 3.74 22.24 23.58
N ILE A 198 4.05 22.26 24.90
CA ILE A 198 3.18 21.94 26.07
C ILE A 198 2.80 20.47 26.36
N GLU A 199 2.63 20.19 27.67
CA GLU A 199 2.75 18.90 28.36
C GLU A 199 1.44 18.09 28.52
N TYR A 200 1.51 16.76 28.73
CA TYR A 200 1.31 16.15 30.07
C TYR A 200 1.44 14.60 30.12
N ASN A 201 1.36 14.08 31.35
CA ASN A 201 1.85 12.81 31.90
C ASN A 201 1.41 11.49 31.20
N PHE A 202 2.24 10.42 31.30
CA PHE A 202 2.31 9.40 30.24
C PHE A 202 2.72 7.95 30.66
N GLU A 203 2.01 7.33 31.60
CA GLU A 203 2.41 6.00 32.15
C GLU A 203 1.74 4.74 31.56
N LYS A 204 0.55 4.80 30.92
CA LYS A 204 -0.34 3.61 30.95
C LYS A 204 -0.55 2.73 29.70
N PHE A 205 -0.29 3.17 28.47
CA PHE A 205 -0.58 2.34 27.28
C PHE A 205 0.42 2.48 26.12
N LEU A 206 1.18 1.41 25.86
CA LEU A 206 1.96 1.14 24.66
C LEU A 206 2.26 -0.38 24.62
N PRO A 207 2.08 -1.11 23.49
CA PRO A 207 2.43 -2.53 23.43
C PRO A 207 3.95 -2.73 23.54
N GLU A 208 4.41 -3.53 24.51
CA GLU A 208 5.83 -3.74 24.83
C GLU A 208 6.72 -4.00 23.61
N LYS A 209 6.22 -4.82 22.68
CA LYS A 209 6.96 -5.27 21.48
C LYS A 209 7.43 -4.12 20.59
N VAL A 210 6.68 -3.01 20.54
CA VAL A 210 7.04 -1.80 19.78
C VAL A 210 8.01 -0.94 20.59
N SER A 211 7.78 -0.78 21.90
CA SER A 211 8.67 -0.01 22.79
C SER A 211 10.10 -0.58 22.81
N ASN A 212 10.22 -1.91 22.90
CA ASN A 212 11.50 -2.60 23.03
C ASN A 212 12.31 -2.59 21.70
N LEU A 213 11.64 -2.46 20.54
CA LEU A 213 12.31 -2.23 19.25
C LEU A 213 12.77 -0.77 19.10
N PHE A 214 11.98 0.18 19.62
CA PHE A 214 12.28 1.62 19.56
C PHE A 214 13.55 1.96 20.35
N GLN A 215 13.65 1.52 21.62
CA GLN A 215 14.81 1.79 22.48
C GLN A 215 16.11 1.18 21.92
N ARG A 216 16.07 -0.09 21.49
CA ARG A 216 17.23 -0.88 21.08
C ARG A 216 17.92 -0.41 19.78
N ASN A 217 17.28 0.47 19.01
CA ASN A 217 17.86 1.07 17.81
C ASN A 217 18.51 2.44 18.11
N ILE A 218 17.90 3.25 18.98
CA ILE A 218 18.46 4.54 19.43
C ILE A 218 19.83 4.34 20.12
N GLU A 219 19.98 3.28 20.92
CA GLU A 219 21.25 2.92 21.57
C GLU A 219 22.40 2.55 20.60
N LYS A 220 22.12 2.41 19.30
CA LYS A 220 23.12 2.04 18.28
C LYS A 220 23.51 3.19 17.35
N SER A 221 22.67 4.21 17.20
CA SER A 221 22.84 5.27 16.20
C SER A 221 23.78 6.39 16.68
N ASN A 222 25.06 6.07 16.91
CA ASN A 222 26.13 7.06 17.13
C ASN A 222 26.47 7.80 15.82
N ILE A 223 25.57 8.68 15.37
CA ILE A 223 25.69 9.43 14.10
C ILE A 223 25.94 10.90 14.40
N ASN A 224 27.02 11.47 13.83
CA ASN A 224 27.33 12.89 13.93
C ASN A 224 26.67 13.64 12.76
N ILE A 225 25.67 14.45 13.07
CA ILE A 225 24.76 15.08 12.10
C ILE A 225 25.48 16.11 11.18
N ASN A 226 26.64 16.61 11.58
CA ASN A 226 27.32 17.76 10.98
C ASN A 226 28.12 17.49 9.68
N GLN A 227 27.93 16.36 8.99
CA GLN A 227 28.71 15.97 7.80
C GLN A 227 27.90 15.78 6.50
N ILE A 228 26.60 16.11 6.50
CA ILE A 228 25.74 15.92 5.31
C ILE A 228 25.63 17.25 4.54
N GLU A 229 26.33 17.38 3.42
CA GLU A 229 26.20 18.53 2.50
C GLU A 229 24.97 18.36 1.59
N TYR A 230 23.89 19.09 1.88
CA TYR A 230 22.63 19.00 1.14
C TYR A 230 22.63 19.89 -0.13
N GLN A 231 22.95 19.33 -1.29
CA GLN A 231 22.71 19.99 -2.58
C GLN A 231 21.24 19.87 -3.03
N ARG A 232 20.43 20.86 -2.66
CA ARG A 232 19.21 21.35 -3.36
C ARG A 232 18.13 20.35 -3.83
N ILE A 233 18.16 19.10 -3.37
CA ILE A 233 17.01 18.18 -3.42
C ILE A 233 15.97 18.65 -2.39
N ASP A 234 14.69 18.52 -2.71
CA ASP A 234 13.62 19.18 -1.96
C ASP A 234 13.52 18.73 -0.49
N TYR A 235 13.44 19.73 0.40
CA TYR A 235 13.22 19.54 1.84
C TYR A 235 11.93 18.74 2.12
N GLN A 236 10.96 18.74 1.20
CA GLN A 236 9.71 17.97 1.30
C GLN A 236 9.97 16.45 1.25
N LEU A 237 10.79 15.97 0.30
CA LEU A 237 11.14 14.56 0.17
C LEU A 237 12.02 14.08 1.35
N LEU A 238 12.92 14.96 1.80
CA LEU A 238 13.83 14.73 2.92
C LEU A 238 13.08 14.65 4.28
N SER A 239 12.16 15.57 4.54
CA SER A 239 11.49 15.71 5.85
C SER A 239 10.51 14.59 6.19
N LYS A 240 9.80 14.01 5.22
CA LYS A 240 8.84 12.91 5.51
C LYS A 240 9.52 11.63 5.97
N ASN A 241 10.59 11.19 5.28
CA ASN A 241 11.17 9.86 5.49
C ASN A 241 12.68 9.83 5.75
N VAL A 242 13.52 10.72 5.19
CA VAL A 242 15.00 10.53 5.25
C VAL A 242 15.52 10.58 6.69
N LEU A 243 15.08 11.56 7.47
CA LEU A 243 15.44 11.65 8.89
C LEU A 243 14.97 10.42 9.69
N PHE A 244 13.84 9.81 9.33
CA PHE A 244 13.26 8.68 10.07
C PHE A 244 13.85 7.32 9.67
N ASN A 245 14.14 7.11 8.39
CA ASN A 245 14.81 5.90 7.90
C ASN A 245 16.23 5.76 8.47
N GLN A 246 16.84 6.87 8.92
CA GLN A 246 18.13 6.88 9.60
C GLN A 246 18.08 6.34 11.05
N PHE A 247 16.91 6.32 11.69
CA PHE A 247 16.71 5.81 13.06
C PHE A 247 15.92 4.49 13.13
N PHE A 248 15.14 4.16 12.10
CA PHE A 248 14.29 2.97 12.08
C PHE A 248 14.60 2.06 10.88
N PRO A 249 14.83 0.75 11.09
CA PRO A 249 15.11 -0.17 9.99
C PRO A 249 13.88 -0.33 9.10
N TYR A 250 14.09 -0.38 7.79
CA TYR A 250 13.02 -0.47 6.79
C TYR A 250 12.02 -1.63 7.01
N SER A 251 12.42 -2.69 7.71
CA SER A 251 11.55 -3.79 8.11
C SER A 251 10.35 -3.36 8.99
N ILE A 252 10.42 -2.22 9.69
CA ILE A 252 9.31 -1.74 10.53
C ILE A 252 8.09 -1.30 9.70
N PHE A 253 8.30 -0.86 8.45
CA PHE A 253 7.21 -0.38 7.60
C PHE A 253 6.21 -1.49 7.27
N ARG A 254 6.66 -2.73 7.07
CA ARG A 254 5.77 -3.89 6.82
C ARG A 254 4.77 -4.09 7.95
N ASP A 255 5.25 -4.09 9.19
CA ASP A 255 4.40 -4.34 10.36
C ASP A 255 3.49 -3.14 10.67
N LEU A 256 3.94 -1.91 10.36
CA LEU A 256 3.10 -0.71 10.40
C LEU A 256 2.00 -0.73 9.32
N TYR A 257 2.33 -1.12 8.09
CA TYR A 257 1.36 -1.26 7.00
C TYR A 257 0.32 -2.33 7.32
N LEU A 258 0.72 -3.48 7.88
CA LEU A 258 -0.22 -4.48 8.39
C LEU A 258 -1.12 -3.95 9.53
N ALA A 259 -0.56 -3.19 10.47
CA ALA A 259 -1.32 -2.58 11.57
C ALA A 259 -2.30 -1.50 11.11
N TYR A 260 -2.00 -0.78 10.02
CA TYR A 260 -2.95 0.11 9.33
C TYR A 260 -4.05 -0.69 8.62
N ILE A 261 -3.67 -1.69 7.82
CA ILE A 261 -4.60 -2.52 7.05
C ILE A 261 -5.62 -3.20 7.97
N ASP A 262 -5.22 -3.65 9.16
CA ASP A 262 -6.13 -4.26 10.12
C ASP A 262 -7.15 -3.30 10.74
N GLN A 263 -6.94 -1.98 10.66
CA GLN A 263 -7.92 -0.95 11.07
C GLN A 263 -8.94 -0.60 9.98
N LEU A 264 -8.64 -0.85 8.70
CA LEU A 264 -9.54 -0.56 7.57
C LEU A 264 -10.91 -1.26 7.74
N PRO A 265 -12.00 -0.71 7.18
CA PRO A 265 -13.26 -1.44 7.13
C PRO A 265 -13.12 -2.72 6.28
N LEU A 266 -13.94 -3.73 6.57
CA LEU A 266 -13.97 -4.96 5.77
C LEU A 266 -14.66 -4.72 4.43
N TYR A 267 -15.76 -3.99 4.46
CA TYR A 267 -16.61 -3.63 3.34
C TYR A 267 -16.35 -2.18 2.92
N ASN A 268 -16.31 -1.92 1.62
CA ASN A 268 -15.99 -0.62 1.02
C ASN A 268 -17.06 -0.26 -0.02
N PRO A 269 -17.35 1.04 -0.24
CA PRO A 269 -18.29 1.47 -1.28
C PRO A 269 -17.69 1.24 -2.68
N PRO A 270 -18.49 1.20 -3.76
CA PRO A 270 -17.96 1.25 -5.12
C PRO A 270 -17.14 2.54 -5.39
N ASP A 271 -17.44 3.62 -4.68
CA ASP A 271 -16.82 4.94 -4.84
C ASP A 271 -15.28 4.92 -4.63
N ILE A 272 -14.75 4.02 -3.79
CA ILE A 272 -13.29 3.83 -3.59
C ILE A 272 -12.57 3.36 -4.87
N LEU A 273 -13.32 2.73 -5.77
CA LEU A 273 -12.85 2.22 -7.07
C LEU A 273 -13.18 3.21 -8.20
N GLY A 274 -13.60 4.44 -7.89
CA GLY A 274 -14.14 5.38 -8.87
C GLY A 274 -15.38 4.85 -9.60
N LEU A 275 -16.15 3.96 -8.97
CA LEU A 275 -17.41 3.45 -9.50
C LEU A 275 -18.58 4.14 -8.79
N HIS A 276 -19.62 4.50 -9.55
CA HIS A 276 -20.83 5.12 -9.00
C HIS A 276 -21.63 4.11 -8.15
N ALA A 277 -22.17 4.54 -7.00
CA ALA A 277 -23.06 3.78 -6.09
C ALA A 277 -23.92 2.67 -6.74
N ASN A 278 -24.66 2.98 -7.82
CA ASN A 278 -25.50 2.03 -8.56
C ASN A 278 -24.78 0.74 -9.03
N ALA A 279 -23.45 0.74 -9.18
CA ALA A 279 -22.66 -0.44 -9.49
C ALA A 279 -22.85 -1.55 -8.44
N GLU A 280 -23.01 -1.15 -7.18
CA GLU A 280 -23.29 -2.09 -6.08
C GLU A 280 -24.70 -2.66 -6.14
N ILE A 281 -25.71 -1.87 -6.51
CA ILE A 281 -27.10 -2.37 -6.64
C ILE A 281 -27.15 -3.54 -7.63
N ASN A 282 -26.44 -3.41 -8.76
CA ASN A 282 -26.33 -4.45 -9.77
C ASN A 282 -25.56 -5.68 -9.24
N TYR A 283 -24.45 -5.49 -8.52
CA TYR A 283 -23.70 -6.57 -7.88
C TYR A 283 -24.55 -7.35 -6.86
N LEU A 284 -25.16 -6.64 -5.89
CA LEU A 284 -26.00 -7.26 -4.86
C LEU A 284 -27.22 -7.96 -5.44
N THR A 285 -27.82 -7.41 -6.50
CA THR A 285 -28.95 -8.03 -7.20
C THR A 285 -28.51 -9.31 -7.92
N LYS A 286 -27.36 -9.30 -8.61
CA LYS A 286 -26.80 -10.49 -9.27
C LYS A 286 -26.49 -11.59 -8.24
N THR A 287 -25.77 -11.26 -7.17
CA THR A 287 -25.43 -12.22 -6.10
C THR A 287 -26.67 -12.70 -5.34
N ALA A 288 -27.71 -11.87 -5.17
CA ALA A 288 -28.98 -12.34 -4.62
C ALA A 288 -29.66 -13.36 -5.54
N TYR A 289 -29.71 -13.12 -6.86
CA TYR A 289 -30.21 -14.12 -7.81
C TYR A 289 -29.40 -15.43 -7.75
N GLU A 290 -28.07 -15.36 -7.73
CA GLU A 290 -27.17 -16.52 -7.64
C GLU A 290 -27.32 -17.32 -6.32
N ILE A 291 -27.85 -16.70 -5.25
CA ILE A 291 -28.14 -17.35 -3.96
C ILE A 291 -29.55 -17.98 -3.93
N TYR A 292 -30.49 -17.47 -4.72
CA TYR A 292 -31.90 -17.91 -4.73
C TYR A 292 -32.28 -18.80 -5.93
N SER A 293 -31.36 -19.07 -6.87
CA SER A 293 -31.54 -19.91 -8.06
C SER A 293 -31.07 -21.35 -7.87
#